data_AF-A0A7L2QYS2-F1
#
_entry.id   AF-A0A7L2QYS2-F1
#
_cell.length_a   1.000
_cell.length_b   1.000
_cell.length_c   1.000
_cell.angle_alpha   90.00
_cell.angle_beta   90.00
_cell.angle_gamma   90.00
#
_symmetry.space_group_name_H-M   'P 1'
#
loop_
_entity.id
_entity.type
_entity.pdbx_description
1 polymer ?
#
loop_
_entity_poly.entity_id
_entity_poly.type
_entity_poly.pdbx_seq_one_letter_code
_entity_poly.pdbx_strand_id
1 'polypeptide(L)'
;LTPGETGIGKSALMSSLFNTNFEDSPSTHFLSSVRLRAQTCELQESNVLLKLTVVKTVGFGDQVNKTDTYQPIVDYIDAQFEAYLEEELKVIRSLFSYHDTRIHVCLYFISPTGRSLKTIDLLTMRSLDSK
;
A
#
# COMPACT_ATOMS: atom_id res chain seq x y z
N LEU A 1 -1.34 -3.09 -1.36
CA LEU A 1 -1.14 -1.92 -0.47
C LEU A 1 -1.32 -2.35 0.98
N THR A 2 -0.48 -1.90 1.92
CA THR A 2 -0.55 -2.25 3.35
C THR A 2 -0.57 -1.00 4.25
N PRO A 3 -1.72 -0.35 4.44
CA PRO A 3 -1.85 0.76 5.39
C PRO A 3 -1.82 0.26 6.82
N GLY A 4 -1.15 0.98 7.70
CA GLY A 4 -1.15 0.70 9.13
C GLY A 4 -0.01 1.34 9.87
N GLU A 5 -0.12 1.39 11.20
CA GLU A 5 0.84 2.10 12.07
C GLU A 5 2.28 1.62 11.93
N THR A 6 3.24 2.51 12.16
CA THR A 6 4.66 2.17 12.19
C THR A 6 4.90 1.07 13.24
N GLY A 7 5.62 0.01 12.86
CA GLY A 7 5.93 -1.11 13.77
C GLY A 7 4.84 -2.19 13.92
N ILE A 8 3.68 -2.07 13.26
CA ILE A 8 2.57 -3.06 13.41
C ILE A 8 2.82 -4.45 12.77
N GLY A 9 3.99 -4.67 12.17
CA GLY A 9 4.35 -5.96 11.56
C GLY A 9 3.99 -6.12 10.09
N LYS A 10 3.75 -5.02 9.35
CA LYS A 10 3.44 -5.04 7.90
C LYS A 10 4.43 -5.88 7.10
N SER A 11 5.72 -5.63 7.28
CA SER A 11 6.78 -6.32 6.53
C SER A 11 6.90 -7.77 6.95
N ALA A 12 6.77 -8.08 8.25
CA ALA A 12 6.79 -9.46 8.74
C ALA A 12 5.64 -10.30 8.17
N LEU A 13 4.42 -9.75 8.10
CA LEU A 13 3.27 -10.44 7.53
C LEU A 13 3.45 -10.68 6.04
N MET A 14 3.93 -9.68 5.28
CA MET A 14 4.20 -9.85 3.85
C MET A 14 5.29 -10.91 3.61
N SER A 15 6.38 -10.87 4.38
CA SER A 15 7.46 -11.86 4.26
C SER A 15 6.98 -13.28 4.57
N SER A 16 6.10 -13.44 5.55
CA SER A 16 5.50 -14.73 5.90
C SER A 16 4.50 -15.22 4.84
N LEU A 17 3.70 -14.34 4.25
CA LEU A 17 2.71 -14.72 3.22
C LEU A 17 3.39 -15.23 1.95
N PHE A 18 4.44 -14.53 1.51
CA PHE A 18 5.12 -14.83 0.24
C PHE A 18 6.43 -15.60 0.42
N ASN A 19 6.72 -16.05 1.64
CA ASN A 19 7.96 -16.74 2.02
C ASN A 19 9.23 -16.07 1.44
N THR A 20 9.26 -14.73 1.46
CA THR A 20 10.27 -13.90 0.80
C THR A 20 10.77 -12.82 1.75
N ASN A 21 12.08 -12.57 1.77
CA ASN A 21 12.64 -11.51 2.59
C ASN A 21 12.49 -10.15 1.90
N PHE A 22 11.43 -9.42 2.26
CA PHE A 22 11.33 -8.01 1.91
C PHE A 22 12.26 -7.21 2.82
N GLU A 23 13.49 -6.95 2.36
CA GLU A 23 14.46 -6.06 3.01
C GLU A 23 13.77 -4.72 3.35
N ASP A 24 13.48 -4.50 4.63
CA ASP A 24 12.94 -3.25 5.13
C ASP A 24 13.79 -2.76 6.30
N SER A 25 14.43 -1.62 6.10
CA SER A 25 14.96 -0.84 7.21
C SER A 25 13.78 -0.41 8.09
N PRO A 26 13.81 -0.66 9.41
CA PRO A 26 12.74 -0.24 10.30
C PRO A 26 12.53 1.28 10.18
N SER A 27 11.28 1.67 9.98
CA SER A 27 10.90 3.08 9.86
C SER A 27 11.00 3.75 11.24
N THR A 28 11.48 5.00 11.28
CA THR A 28 11.48 5.78 12.53
C THR A 28 10.06 6.25 12.84
N HIS A 29 9.72 6.37 14.13
CA HIS A 29 8.43 6.88 14.60
C HIS A 29 8.30 8.42 14.54
N PHE A 30 9.28 9.11 13.94
CA PHE A 30 9.38 10.57 13.96
C PHE A 30 9.19 11.19 12.58
N LEU A 31 8.47 10.50 11.70
CA LEU A 31 8.23 11.00 10.35
C LEU A 31 7.15 12.09 10.38
N SER A 32 7.48 13.24 9.77
CA SER A 32 6.59 14.40 9.68
C SER A 32 5.42 14.22 8.70
N SER A 33 5.48 13.18 7.87
CA SER A 33 4.50 12.91 6.80
C SER A 33 4.38 11.42 6.52
N VAL A 34 3.20 11.00 6.07
CA VAL A 34 2.97 9.66 5.55
C VAL A 34 3.53 9.57 4.14
N ARG A 35 4.29 8.51 3.85
CA ARG A 35 4.83 8.23 2.52
C ARG A 35 4.55 6.78 2.13
N LEU A 36 4.54 6.51 0.82
CA LEU A 36 4.41 5.15 0.30
C LEU A 36 5.74 4.68 -0.26
N ARG A 37 6.07 3.41 0.03
CA ARG A 37 7.23 2.72 -0.52
C ARG A 37 6.74 1.49 -1.28
N ALA A 38 6.96 1.48 -2.58
CA ALA A 38 6.68 0.34 -3.44
C ALA A 38 7.94 -0.53 -3.57
N GLN A 39 7.77 -1.84 -3.46
CA GLN A 39 8.82 -2.83 -3.68
C GLN A 39 8.26 -3.90 -4.60
N THR A 40 8.91 -4.11 -5.74
CA THR A 40 8.52 -5.13 -6.72
C THR A 40 9.50 -6.29 -6.67
N CYS A 41 8.97 -7.51 -6.65
CA CYS A 41 9.74 -8.74 -6.75
C CYS A 41 9.06 -9.71 -7.71
N GLU A 42 9.83 -10.66 -8.23
CA GLU A 42 9.34 -11.78 -9.02
C GLU A 42 9.36 -13.03 -8.16
N LEU A 43 8.22 -13.71 -8.11
CA LEU A 43 7.97 -14.87 -7.28
C LEU A 43 7.41 -16.00 -8.15
N GLN A 44 7.62 -17.24 -7.72
CA GLN A 44 7.00 -18.40 -8.36
C GLN A 44 6.04 -19.06 -7.36
N GLU A 45 4.74 -18.88 -7.57
CA GLU A 45 3.70 -19.52 -6.77
C GLU A 45 2.98 -20.57 -7.60
N SER A 46 3.03 -21.84 -7.18
CA SER A 46 2.27 -22.94 -7.81
C SER A 46 2.38 -22.99 -9.35
N ASN A 47 3.59 -22.78 -9.88
CA ASN A 47 3.93 -22.72 -11.32
C ASN A 47 3.49 -21.45 -12.07
N VAL A 48 3.03 -20.41 -11.38
CA VAL A 48 2.78 -19.08 -11.96
C VAL A 48 3.94 -18.15 -11.60
N LEU A 49 4.54 -17.52 -12.61
CA LEU A 49 5.47 -16.42 -12.41
C LEU A 49 4.68 -15.17 -12.05
N LEU A 50 4.75 -14.76 -10.80
CA LEU A 50 4.06 -13.62 -10.23
C LEU A 50 5.02 -12.44 -10.09
N LYS A 51 4.72 -11.34 -10.78
CA LYS A 51 5.37 -10.05 -10.52
C LYS A 51 4.58 -9.31 -9.43
N LEU A 52 5.02 -9.46 -8.19
CA LEU A 52 4.34 -8.90 -7.03
C LEU A 52 4.92 -7.51 -6.69
N THR A 53 4.04 -6.51 -6.60
CA THR A 53 4.39 -5.19 -6.06
C THR A 53 3.73 -4.97 -4.72
N VAL A 54 4.54 -4.89 -3.66
CA VAL A 54 4.08 -4.59 -2.30
C VAL A 54 4.30 -3.10 -2.03
N VAL A 55 3.20 -2.37 -1.87
CA VAL A 55 3.21 -0.95 -1.48
C VAL A 55 2.92 -0.83 0.00
N LYS A 56 3.83 -0.24 0.75
CA LYS A 56 3.77 -0.09 2.22
C LYS A 56 3.66 1.38 2.60
N THR A 57 2.90 1.68 3.65
CA THR A 57 2.88 3.02 4.24
C THR A 57 3.97 3.18 5.29
N VAL A 58 4.69 4.28 5.22
CA VAL A 58 5.76 4.67 6.15
C VAL A 58 5.31 5.95 6.85
N GLY A 59 5.41 6.00 8.18
CA GLY A 59 5.01 7.18 8.94
C GLY A 59 3.51 7.25 9.26
N PHE A 60 2.71 6.25 8.90
CA PHE A 60 1.27 6.28 9.15
C PHE A 60 0.97 6.27 10.65
N GLY A 61 0.29 7.30 11.14
CA GLY A 61 -0.10 7.44 12.54
C GLY A 61 0.97 8.03 13.48
N ASP A 62 2.15 8.40 12.96
CA ASP A 62 3.27 8.96 13.74
C ASP A 62 3.11 10.47 14.02
N GLN A 63 2.28 11.17 13.23
CA GLN A 63 2.07 12.62 13.38
C GLN A 63 1.13 12.93 14.56
N VAL A 64 1.39 14.06 15.23
CA VAL A 64 0.48 14.60 16.28
C VAL A 64 -0.81 15.09 15.64
N ASN A 65 -0.70 15.84 14.53
CA ASN A 65 -1.85 16.19 13.71
C ASN A 65 -2.07 15.09 12.67
N LYS A 66 -3.20 14.39 12.78
CA LYS A 66 -3.56 13.23 11.94
C LYS A 66 -4.61 13.57 10.88
N THR A 67 -4.90 14.85 10.69
CA THR A 67 -5.78 15.29 9.59
C THR A 67 -5.12 14.94 8.25
N ASP A 68 -5.91 14.40 7.32
CA ASP A 68 -5.50 14.06 5.95
C ASP A 68 -4.32 13.07 5.82
N THR A 69 -4.06 12.24 6.84
CA THR A 69 -3.01 11.20 6.77
C THR A 69 -3.25 10.14 5.69
N TYR A 70 -4.49 10.01 5.22
CA TYR A 70 -4.88 9.12 4.13
C TYR A 70 -4.62 9.72 2.75
N GLN A 71 -4.43 11.05 2.64
CA GLN A 71 -4.31 11.73 1.35
C GLN A 71 -3.17 11.17 0.49
N PRO A 72 -1.95 10.95 1.01
CA PRO A 72 -0.87 10.37 0.20
C PRO A 72 -1.20 8.96 -0.32
N ILE A 73 -2.01 8.20 0.43
CA ILE A 73 -2.42 6.84 0.05
C ILE A 73 -3.42 6.91 -1.11
N VAL A 74 -4.41 7.79 -0.98
CA VAL A 74 -5.42 8.03 -2.02
C VAL A 74 -4.76 8.56 -3.29
N ASP A 75 -3.90 9.57 -3.17
CA ASP A 75 -3.18 10.16 -4.31
C ASP A 75 -2.34 9.11 -5.05
N TYR A 76 -1.72 8.18 -4.33
CA TYR A 76 -0.96 7.09 -4.95
C TYR A 76 -1.87 6.14 -5.74
N ILE A 77 -3.02 5.76 -5.18
CA ILE A 77 -4.00 4.90 -5.85
C ILE A 77 -4.54 5.58 -7.11
N ASP A 78 -4.95 6.84 -7.00
CA ASP A 78 -5.46 7.63 -8.12
C ASP A 78 -4.41 7.77 -9.22
N ALA A 79 -3.14 8.00 -8.87
CA ALA A 79 -2.06 8.05 -9.85
C ALA A 79 -1.86 6.72 -10.60
N GLN A 80 -2.10 5.56 -9.95
CA GLN A 80 -2.02 4.26 -10.65
C GLN A 80 -3.23 4.05 -11.59
N PHE A 81 -4.41 4.51 -11.18
CA PHE A 81 -5.59 4.48 -12.05
C PHE A 81 -5.43 5.40 -13.26
N GLU A 82 -4.92 6.61 -13.06
CA GLU A 82 -4.66 7.56 -14.15
C GLU A 82 -3.63 6.99 -15.13
N ALA A 83 -2.52 6.42 -14.64
CA ALA A 83 -1.50 5.81 -15.48
C ALA A 83 -2.04 4.66 -16.34
N TYR A 84 -2.98 3.87 -15.81
CA TYR A 84 -3.65 2.81 -16.56
C TYR A 84 -4.63 3.40 -17.60
N LEU A 85 -5.40 4.41 -17.21
CA LEU A 85 -6.34 5.10 -18.09
C LEU A 85 -5.63 5.76 -19.28
N GLU A 86 -4.51 6.44 -19.03
CA GLU A 86 -3.69 7.03 -20.08
C GLU A 86 -3.22 5.99 -21.10
N GLU A 87 -2.85 4.78 -20.67
CA GLU A 87 -2.48 3.67 -21.57
C GLU A 87 -3.68 3.19 -22.39
N GLU A 88 -4.86 3.06 -21.78
CA GLU A 88 -6.10 2.68 -22.46
C GLU A 88 -6.52 3.69 -23.54
N LEU A 89 -6.23 4.97 -23.31
CA LEU A 89 -6.59 6.06 -24.23
C LEU A 89 -5.62 6.22 -25.41
N LYS A 90 -4.46 5.54 -25.42
CA LYS A 90 -3.51 5.61 -26.54
C LYS A 90 -4.14 5.13 -27.85
N VAL A 91 -3.69 5.73 -28.96
CA VAL A 91 -4.12 5.35 -30.32
C VAL A 91 -3.56 3.97 -30.71
N ILE A 92 -2.30 3.72 -30.37
CA ILE A 92 -1.66 2.40 -30.47
C ILE A 92 -1.45 1.90 -29.05
N ARG A 93 -2.24 0.90 -28.65
CA ARG A 93 -2.28 0.38 -27.28
C ARG A 93 -1.45 -0.89 -27.19
N SER A 94 -0.73 -1.07 -26.08
CA SER A 94 -0.01 -2.29 -25.79
C SER A 94 -0.40 -2.90 -24.44
N LEU A 95 -1.71 -2.91 -24.15
CA LEU A 95 -2.30 -3.37 -22.88
C LEU A 95 -1.84 -4.77 -22.45
N PHE A 96 -1.62 -5.69 -23.40
CA PHE A 96 -1.15 -7.05 -23.09
C PHE A 96 0.27 -7.08 -22.50
N SER A 97 1.12 -6.12 -22.89
CA SER A 97 2.49 -5.98 -22.38
C SER A 97 2.61 -4.90 -21.29
N TYR A 98 1.53 -4.17 -21.02
CA TYR A 98 1.54 -3.10 -20.03
C TYR A 98 1.65 -3.68 -18.63
N HIS A 99 2.54 -3.10 -17.83
CA HIS A 99 2.66 -3.49 -16.45
C HIS A 99 1.58 -2.79 -15.63
N ASP A 100 0.52 -3.52 -15.31
CA ASP A 100 -0.55 -3.01 -14.43
C ASP A 100 -0.01 -2.74 -13.02
N THR A 101 0.03 -1.46 -12.63
CA THR A 101 0.49 -1.00 -11.32
C THR A 101 -0.65 -0.66 -10.36
N ARG A 102 -1.91 -0.88 -10.76
CA ARG A 102 -3.07 -0.59 -9.91
C ARG A 102 -3.02 -1.40 -8.62
N ILE A 103 -3.60 -0.84 -7.56
CA ILE A 103 -3.71 -1.53 -6.28
C ILE A 103 -4.84 -2.56 -6.35
N HIS A 104 -4.48 -3.83 -6.49
CA HIS A 104 -5.44 -4.93 -6.54
C HIS A 104 -6.05 -5.30 -5.18
N VAL A 105 -5.26 -5.14 -4.10
CA VAL A 105 -5.65 -5.52 -2.74
C VAL A 105 -5.08 -4.52 -1.73
N CYS A 106 -5.93 -4.11 -0.79
CA CYS A 106 -5.56 -3.33 0.39
C CYS A 106 -5.70 -4.18 1.66
N LEU A 107 -4.58 -4.44 2.34
CA LEU A 107 -4.56 -5.13 3.63
C LEU A 107 -4.35 -4.11 4.74
N TYR A 108 -5.43 -3.72 5.40
CA TYR A 108 -5.42 -2.70 6.46
C TYR A 108 -5.07 -3.31 7.82
N PHE A 109 -4.01 -2.82 8.47
CA PHE A 109 -3.55 -3.33 9.76
C PHE A 109 -4.17 -2.54 10.90
N ILE A 110 -5.10 -3.17 11.61
CA ILE A 110 -5.72 -2.61 12.82
C ILE A 110 -4.84 -2.94 14.02
N SER A 111 -4.54 -1.91 14.83
CA SER A 111 -3.78 -2.11 16.07
C SER A 111 -4.57 -2.97 17.07
N PRO A 112 -3.96 -3.99 17.71
CA PRO A 112 -4.62 -4.87 18.67
C PRO A 112 -4.81 -4.17 20.03
N THR A 113 -5.63 -3.12 20.05
CA THR A 113 -5.87 -2.30 21.25
C THR A 113 -6.90 -2.91 22.21
N GLY A 114 -7.62 -3.95 21.78
CA GLY A 114 -8.71 -4.57 22.54
C GLY A 114 -9.95 -3.68 22.68
N ARG A 115 -10.00 -2.54 21.97
CA ARG A 115 -11.13 -1.59 21.92
C ARG A 115 -11.67 -1.49 20.48
N SER A 116 -12.56 -0.52 20.26
CA SER A 116 -13.05 -0.15 18.92
C SER A 116 -11.96 0.44 18.02
N LEU A 117 -12.29 0.63 16.75
CA LEU A 117 -11.42 1.27 15.75
C LEU A 117 -11.03 2.70 16.17
N LYS A 118 -9.79 3.10 15.89
CA LYS A 118 -9.36 4.49 16.12
C LYS A 118 -10.01 5.40 15.08
N THR A 119 -10.13 6.68 15.40
CA THR A 119 -10.68 7.68 14.46
C THR A 119 -9.92 7.72 13.13
N ILE A 120 -8.58 7.62 13.18
CA ILE A 120 -7.73 7.54 11.98
C ILE A 120 -8.05 6.32 11.12
N ASP A 121 -8.38 5.19 11.75
CA ASP A 121 -8.74 3.95 11.05
C ASP A 121 -10.06 4.13 10.30
N LEU A 122 -11.06 4.69 10.95
CA LEU A 122 -12.37 4.95 10.35
C LEU A 122 -12.28 5.93 9.17
N LEU A 123 -11.53 7.03 9.33
CA LEU A 123 -11.36 8.03 8.27
C LEU A 123 -10.62 7.46 7.07
N THR A 124 -9.54 6.72 7.32
CA THR A 124 -8.72 6.12 6.25
C THR A 124 -9.53 5.06 5.51
N MET A 125 -10.19 4.14 6.22
CA MET A 125 -11.01 3.11 5.57
C MET A 125 -12.15 3.70 4.76
N ARG A 126 -12.87 4.72 5.26
CA ARG A 126 -13.92 5.40 4.48
C ARG A 126 -13.40 6.06 3.21
N SER A 127 -12.20 6.61 3.26
CA SER A 127 -11.58 7.27 2.09
C SER A 127 -11.08 6.27 1.06
N LEU A 128 -10.73 5.05 1.48
CA LEU A 128 -10.25 3.97 0.62
C LEU A 128 -11.37 3.08 0.06
N ASP A 129 -12.52 3.01 0.74
CA ASP A 129 -13.67 2.17 0.34
C ASP A 129 -14.27 2.58 -1.01
N SER A 130 -14.21 3.87 -1.34
CA SER A 130 -14.77 4.41 -2.58
C SER A 130 -13.77 4.50 -3.74
N LYS A 131 -12.65 3.76 -3.67
CA LYS A 131 -11.56 3.80 -4.66
C LYS A 131 -11.46 2.50 -5.44
#